data_AF-A0A6N8G7X7-F1
#
_entry.id   AF-A0A6N8G7X7-F1
#
_cell.length_a   1.000
_cell.length_b   1.000
_cell.length_c   1.000
_cell.angle_alpha   90.00
_cell.angle_beta   90.00
_cell.angle_gamma   90.00
#
_symmetry.space_group_name_H-M   'P 1'
#
loop_
_entity.id
_entity.type
_entity.pdbx_description
1 polymer ?
#
loop_
_entity_poly.entity_id
_entity_poly.type
_entity_poly.pdbx_seq_one_letter_code
_entity_poly.pdbx_strand_id
1 'polypeptide(L)'
;MVTRTAVGYMRPANGDGASLDSAMREYAEAHGYVLLGVFVEDFDSANSGFSHLMNRLETLDDAVVIVPNLGHLASMKSLQEAVRQVIEDRHTLVVMYPATSQTS
;
A
#
# COMPACT_ATOMS: atom_id res chain seq x y z
N MET A 1 5.58 10.88 -21.24
CA MET A 1 4.71 10.58 -20.08
C MET A 1 5.61 10.59 -18.86
N VAL A 2 5.22 11.28 -17.78
CA VAL A 2 6.00 11.29 -16.53
C VAL A 2 5.57 10.08 -15.73
N THR A 3 6.46 9.09 -15.59
CA THR A 3 6.19 7.91 -14.77
C THR A 3 6.26 8.32 -13.31
N ARG A 4 5.18 8.13 -12.55
CA ARG A 4 5.16 8.45 -11.11
C ARG A 4 5.79 7.32 -10.30
N THR A 5 6.49 7.70 -9.25
CA THR A 5 7.10 6.76 -8.32
C THR A 5 6.03 6.16 -7.42
N ALA A 6 6.06 4.84 -7.23
CA ALA A 6 5.14 4.14 -6.35
C ALA A 6 5.87 3.25 -5.34
N VAL A 7 5.21 3.01 -4.21
CA VAL A 7 5.58 2.01 -3.21
C VAL A 7 4.35 1.16 -2.89
N GLY A 8 4.55 -0.13 -2.68
CA GLY A 8 3.49 -1.04 -2.26
C GLY A 8 3.49 -1.21 -0.75
N TYR A 9 2.32 -1.35 -0.15
CA TYR A 9 2.20 -1.79 1.23
C TYR A 9 1.13 -2.88 1.38
N MET A 10 1.45 -3.91 2.15
CA MET A 10 0.49 -4.96 2.48
C MET A 10 0.70 -5.49 3.89
N ARG A 11 -0.42 -5.75 4.57
CA ARG A 11 -0.48 -6.47 5.83
C ARG A 11 -1.18 -7.81 5.60
N PRO A 12 -0.44 -8.89 5.26
CA PRO A 12 -1.05 -10.17 4.92
C PRO A 12 -1.65 -10.82 6.17
N ALA A 13 -2.87 -11.34 6.07
CA ALA A 13 -3.50 -12.10 7.15
C ALA A 13 -3.08 -13.59 7.14
N ASN A 14 -2.87 -14.18 5.95
CA ASN A 14 -2.78 -15.64 5.78
C ASN A 14 -1.62 -16.12 4.86
N GLY A 15 -0.49 -15.41 4.80
CA GLY A 15 0.68 -15.88 4.03
C GLY A 15 0.60 -15.70 2.51
N ASP A 16 -0.45 -15.08 1.97
CA ASP A 16 -0.62 -14.74 0.54
C ASP A 16 0.33 -13.64 0.00
N GLY A 17 1.40 -13.31 0.73
CA GLY A 17 2.28 -12.17 0.43
C GLY A 17 2.94 -12.25 -0.94
N ALA A 18 3.44 -13.42 -1.35
CA ALA A 18 4.17 -13.56 -2.62
C ALA A 18 3.27 -13.35 -3.86
N SER A 19 2.04 -13.88 -3.83
CA SER A 19 1.06 -13.69 -4.90
C SER A 19 0.61 -12.23 -4.99
N LEU A 20 0.44 -11.56 -3.84
CA LEU A 20 0.07 -10.14 -3.79
C LEU A 20 1.20 -9.22 -4.26
N ASP A 21 2.47 -9.49 -3.94
CA ASP A 21 3.61 -8.70 -4.46
C ASP A 21 3.63 -8.72 -6.00
N SER A 22 3.43 -9.89 -6.60
CA SER A 22 3.40 -10.04 -8.05
C SER A 22 2.25 -9.22 -8.66
N ALA A 23 1.04 -9.35 -8.11
CA ALA A 23 -0.13 -8.59 -8.56
C ALA A 23 0.06 -7.06 -8.41
N MET A 24 0.74 -6.61 -7.36
CA MET A 24 1.05 -5.19 -7.14
C MET A 24 2.02 -4.65 -8.20
N ARG A 25 3.02 -5.44 -8.58
CA ARG A 25 3.96 -5.08 -9.66
C ARG A 25 3.26 -4.97 -11.00
N GLU A 26 2.45 -5.97 -11.33
CA GLU A 26 1.65 -5.97 -12.57
C GLU A 26 0.69 -4.77 -12.62
N TYR A 27 0.01 -4.49 -11.51
CA TYR A 27 -0.87 -3.32 -11.42
C TYR A 27 -0.11 -2.01 -11.60
N ALA A 28 1.06 -1.86 -10.95
CA ALA A 28 1.87 -0.67 -11.06
C ALA A 28 2.35 -0.43 -12.50
N GLU A 29 2.84 -1.48 -13.17
CA GLU A 29 3.28 -1.42 -14.56
C GLU A 29 2.13 -1.02 -15.49
N ALA A 30 0.96 -1.67 -15.34
CA ALA A 30 -0.22 -1.39 -16.15
C ALA A 30 -0.74 0.05 -16.00
N HIS A 31 -0.49 0.70 -14.87
CA HIS A 31 -0.92 2.08 -14.59
C HIS A 31 0.19 3.13 -14.77
N GLY A 32 1.36 2.73 -15.29
CA GLY A 32 2.46 3.65 -15.57
C GLY A 32 3.16 4.17 -14.30
N TYR A 33 3.27 3.34 -13.27
CA TYR A 33 4.01 3.62 -12.06
C TYR A 33 5.35 2.86 -12.02
N VAL A 34 6.38 3.49 -11.45
CA VAL A 34 7.64 2.81 -11.10
C VAL A 34 7.53 2.31 -9.66
N LEU A 35 7.23 1.02 -9.48
CA LEU A 35 7.15 0.41 -8.15
C LEU A 35 8.54 0.18 -7.58
N LEU A 36 8.93 0.97 -6.58
CA LEU A 36 10.25 0.90 -5.94
C LEU A 36 10.42 -0.30 -5.01
N GLY A 37 9.33 -0.86 -4.51
CA GLY A 37 9.33 -1.97 -3.58
C GLY A 37 7.96 -2.15 -2.92
N VAL A 38 7.76 -3.31 -2.31
CA VAL A 38 6.58 -3.63 -1.51
C VAL A 38 6.99 -3.86 -0.07
N PHE A 39 6.39 -3.12 0.84
CA PHE A 39 6.61 -3.24 2.28
C PHE A 39 5.54 -4.17 2.86
N VAL A 40 6.00 -5.18 3.58
CA VAL A 40 5.13 -6.22 4.16
C VAL A 40 5.11 -6.06 5.66
N GLU A 41 3.93 -5.95 6.23
CA GLU A 41 3.79 -5.96 7.68
C GLU A 41 4.00 -7.38 8.20
N ASP A 42 5.01 -7.53 9.07
CA ASP A 42 5.30 -8.76 9.79
C ASP A 42 4.93 -8.58 11.26
N PHE A 43 4.12 -9.51 11.79
CA PHE A 43 3.60 -9.41 13.16
C PHE A 43 4.54 -9.96 14.22
N ASP A 44 5.56 -10.72 13.82
CA ASP A 44 6.47 -11.43 14.72
C ASP A 44 7.79 -10.66 14.90
N SER A 45 8.09 -9.75 13.99
CA SER A 45 9.32 -8.97 13.97
C SER A 45 9.17 -7.59 14.62
N ALA A 46 10.24 -7.13 15.28
CA ALA A 46 10.37 -5.76 15.76
C ALA A 46 10.40 -4.69 14.63
N ASN A 47 10.45 -5.13 13.37
CA ASN A 47 10.48 -4.27 12.18
C ASN A 47 9.11 -4.25 11.50
N SER A 48 8.30 -3.23 11.83
CA SER A 48 7.03 -2.99 11.15
C SER A 48 7.27 -2.52 9.72
N GLY A 49 6.66 -3.22 8.76
CA GLY A 49 6.63 -2.81 7.36
C GLY A 49 6.01 -1.43 7.17
N PHE A 50 5.04 -1.04 8.01
CA PHE A 50 4.48 0.30 8.01
C PHE A 50 5.51 1.37 8.38
N SER A 51 6.34 1.13 9.40
CA SER A 51 7.41 2.07 9.76
C SER A 51 8.45 2.23 8.64
N HIS A 52 8.79 1.15 7.95
CA HIS A 52 9.67 1.20 6.78
C HIS A 52 9.04 1.95 5.59
N LEU A 53 7.74 1.77 5.36
CA LEU A 53 6.99 2.54 4.36
C LEU A 53 7.07 4.04 4.66
N MET A 54 6.79 4.45 5.90
CA MET A 54 6.82 5.87 6.28
C MET A 54 8.20 6.48 6.07
N ASN A 55 9.27 5.82 6.54
CA ASN A 55 10.63 6.29 6.32
C ASN A 55 10.97 6.40 4.82
N ARG A 56 10.50 5.46 3.99
CA ARG A 56 10.70 5.56 2.54
C ARG A 56 9.96 6.77 1.96
N LEU A 57 8.73 7.02 2.38
CA LEU A 57 7.92 8.14 1.92
C LEU A 57 8.51 9.49 2.31
N GLU A 58 9.21 9.60 3.45
CA GLU A 58 9.92 10.84 3.82
C GLU A 58 10.97 11.28 2.78
N THR A 59 11.54 10.33 2.05
CA THR A 59 12.56 10.57 1.00
C THR A 59 11.97 10.81 -0.39
N LEU A 60 10.65 10.69 -0.55
CA LEU A 60 9.96 10.79 -1.83
C LEU A 60 9.02 12.00 -1.82
N ASP A 61 8.96 12.73 -2.93
CA ASP A 61 7.98 13.79 -3.12
C ASP A 61 6.80 13.24 -3.94
N ASP A 62 5.57 13.44 -3.46
CA ASP A 62 4.32 13.08 -4.18
C ASP A 62 4.27 11.62 -4.71
N ALA A 63 4.76 10.66 -3.91
CA ALA A 63 4.70 9.24 -4.26
C ALA A 63 3.27 8.68 -4.28
N VAL A 64 3.09 7.58 -5.03
CA VAL A 64 1.87 6.76 -5.00
C VAL A 64 2.08 5.60 -4.02
N VAL A 65 1.17 5.42 -3.07
CA VAL A 65 1.13 4.25 -2.19
C VAL A 65 0.05 3.31 -2.72
N ILE A 66 0.44 2.13 -3.16
CA ILE A 66 -0.46 1.10 -3.67
C ILE A 66 -0.74 0.11 -2.54
N VAL A 67 -2.01 -0.17 -2.28
CA VAL A 67 -2.45 -1.20 -1.33
C VAL A 67 -3.48 -2.12 -1.98
N PRO A 68 -3.51 -3.43 -1.65
CA PRO A 68 -4.48 -4.33 -2.26
C PRO A 68 -5.93 -3.95 -1.92
N ASN A 69 -6.21 -3.68 -0.64
CA ASN A 69 -7.48 -3.18 -0.12
C ASN A 69 -7.24 -2.45 1.22
N LEU A 70 -8.22 -1.68 1.71
CA LEU A 70 -8.08 -0.90 2.96
C LEU A 70 -7.86 -1.76 4.21
N GLY A 71 -8.27 -3.03 4.20
CA GLY A 71 -7.99 -3.98 5.28
C GLY A 71 -6.50 -4.24 5.50
N HIS A 72 -5.67 -3.99 4.48
CA HIS A 72 -4.22 -4.06 4.62
C HIS A 72 -3.62 -2.85 5.34
N LEU A 73 -4.34 -1.73 5.48
CA LEU A 73 -3.86 -0.61 6.29
C LEU A 73 -3.90 -0.95 7.78
N ALA A 74 -5.03 -1.51 8.24
CA ALA A 74 -5.25 -1.88 9.63
C ALA A 74 -6.48 -2.80 9.77
N SER A 75 -6.58 -3.54 10.88
CA SER A 75 -7.76 -4.35 11.17
C SER A 75 -9.00 -3.54 11.59
N MET A 76 -8.83 -2.37 12.19
CA MET A 76 -9.95 -1.53 12.65
C MET A 76 -10.23 -0.41 11.64
N LYS A 77 -11.50 -0.18 11.29
CA LYS A 77 -11.90 0.87 10.31
C LYS A 77 -11.40 2.27 10.69
N SER A 78 -11.55 2.67 11.95
CA SER A 78 -11.07 3.97 12.44
C SER A 78 -9.56 4.13 12.27
N LEU A 79 -8.80 3.05 12.47
CA LEU A 79 -7.35 3.05 12.24
C LEU A 79 -7.01 3.04 10.75
N GLN A 80 -7.79 2.35 9.89
CA GLN A 80 -7.62 2.43 8.44
C GLN A 80 -7.78 3.87 7.95
N GLU A 81 -8.79 4.59 8.45
CA GLU A 81 -9.02 6.00 8.10
C GLU A 81 -7.89 6.91 8.58
N ALA A 82 -7.41 6.72 9.81
CA ALA A 82 -6.28 7.48 10.34
C ALA A 82 -5.00 7.25 9.52
N VAL A 83 -4.67 5.99 9.21
CA VAL A 83 -3.49 5.64 8.38
C VAL A 83 -3.63 6.20 6.97
N ARG A 84 -4.83 6.09 6.39
CA ARG A 84 -5.14 6.65 5.07
C ARG A 84 -4.90 8.17 5.05
N GLN A 85 -5.41 8.90 6.04
CA GLN A 85 -5.21 10.36 6.14
C GLN A 85 -3.74 10.73 6.25
N VAL A 86 -2.96 9.98 7.03
CA VAL A 86 -1.49 10.20 7.16
C VAL A 86 -0.77 10.03 5.83
N ILE A 87 -1.16 9.03 5.02
CA ILE A 87 -0.59 8.83 3.69
C ILE A 87 -1.05 9.94 2.74
N GLU A 88 -2.35 10.22 2.70
CA GLU A 88 -2.97 11.18 1.78
C GLU A 88 -2.59 12.65 2.05
N ASP A 89 -2.01 12.96 3.22
CA ASP A 89 -1.48 14.29 3.55
C ASP A 89 -0.43 14.78 2.54
N ARG A 90 0.43 13.88 2.06
CA ARG A 90 1.57 14.21 1.16
C ARG A 90 1.73 13.31 -0.05
N HIS A 91 0.94 12.24 -0.13
CA HIS A 91 1.06 11.19 -1.13
C HIS A 91 -0.31 10.80 -1.67
N THR A 92 -0.33 10.05 -2.77
CA THR A 92 -1.58 9.52 -3.32
C THR A 92 -1.76 8.06 -2.88
N LEU A 93 -2.85 7.73 -2.18
CA LEU A 93 -3.20 6.34 -1.88
C LEU A 93 -4.04 5.74 -3.02
N VAL A 94 -3.61 4.60 -3.57
CA VAL A 94 -4.33 3.83 -4.60
C VAL A 94 -4.68 2.45 -4.05
N VAL A 95 -5.94 2.06 -4.20
CA VAL A 95 -6.46 0.77 -3.78
C VAL A 95 -6.68 -0.09 -5.02
N MET A 96 -6.00 -1.23 -5.12
CA MET A 96 -6.06 -2.11 -6.31
C MET A 96 -7.42 -2.79 -6.46
N TYR A 97 -7.94 -3.34 -5.36
CA TYR A 97 -9.25 -3.95 -5.28
C TYR A 97 -10.12 -3.04 -4.40
N PRO A 98 -10.68 -1.95 -4.97
CA PRO A 98 -11.67 -1.17 -4.23
C PRO A 98 -12.78 -2.14 -3.82
N ALA A 99 -13.26 -2.04 -2.58
CA ALA A 99 -14.39 -2.84 -2.13
C ALA A 99 -15.52 -2.64 -3.15
N THR A 100 -15.73 -3.63 -4.01
CA THR A 100 -16.84 -3.64 -4.96
C THR A 100 -18.08 -3.34 -4.13
N SER A 101 -18.81 -2.29 -4.51
CA SER A 101 -20.12 -1.99 -3.97
C SER A 101 -20.86 -3.31 -3.76
N GLN A 102 -20.96 -3.74 -2.50
CA GLN A 102 -21.94 -4.74 -2.11
C GLN A 102 -23.27 -4.02 -2.25
N THR A 103 -23.81 -4.03 -3.47
CA THR A 103 -25.21 -3.75 -3.71
C THR A 103 -25.97 -4.90 -3.06
N SER A 104 -26.60 -4.63 -1.93
CA SER A 104 -27.72 -5.40 -1.38
C SER A 104 -28.74 -4.42 -0.85
#